data_AF-A0A061BQU1-F1
#
_entry.id   AF-A0A061BQU1-F1
#
_cell.length_a   1.000
_cell.length_b   1.000
_cell.length_c   1.000
_cell.angle_alpha   90.00
_cell.angle_beta   90.00
_cell.angle_gamma   90.00
#
_symmetry.space_group_name_H-M   'P 1'
#
loop_
_entity.id
_entity.type
_entity.pdbx_description
1 polymer ?
#
loop_
_entity_poly.entity_id
_entity_poly.type
_entity_poly.pdbx_seq_one_letter_code
_entity_poly.pdbx_strand_id
1 'polypeptide(L)'
;MALVDATKDLKAKIATVKSIKPVAKDLAIVDPLPTDEEWLAMSPEQQAAYKQRYGIEDNSDDDESEVEWADHAPQWFRDDYARCRRRYKAARDLLALTAAHQARTMREYQELVKECELRSAALRDLRRAGHRVGRLLGIEDDDDLLQYDEDQDEEDEDYDEDSFEGNS
;
A
#
# COMPACT_ATOMS: atom_id res chain seq x y z
N MET A 1 -27.16 22.65 -33.96
CA MET A 1 -25.98 21.76 -33.97
C MET A 1 -25.31 21.68 -32.61
N ALA A 2 -24.96 22.79 -31.96
CA ALA A 2 -24.25 22.82 -30.67
C ALA A 2 -24.79 21.89 -29.56
N LEU A 3 -26.12 21.84 -29.33
CA LEU A 3 -26.72 20.97 -28.32
C LEU A 3 -26.53 19.46 -28.62
N VAL A 4 -26.59 19.09 -29.89
CA VAL A 4 -26.38 17.69 -30.33
C VAL A 4 -24.92 17.29 -30.10
N ASP A 5 -23.98 18.19 -30.32
CA ASP A 5 -22.56 17.92 -30.11
C ASP A 5 -22.22 17.84 -28.61
N ALA A 6 -22.78 18.73 -27.78
CA ALA A 6 -22.62 18.70 -26.33
C ALA A 6 -23.21 17.44 -25.69
N THR A 7 -24.36 16.95 -26.18
CA THR A 7 -24.96 15.71 -25.68
C THR A 7 -24.20 14.45 -26.12
N LYS A 8 -23.56 14.46 -27.30
CA LYS A 8 -22.63 13.40 -27.70
C LYS A 8 -21.39 13.37 -26.80
N ASP A 9 -20.81 14.54 -26.51
CA ASP A 9 -19.69 14.67 -25.58
C ASP A 9 -20.05 14.18 -24.17
N LEU A 10 -21.20 14.57 -23.64
CA LEU A 10 -21.70 14.09 -22.34
C LEU A 10 -21.82 12.56 -22.30
N LYS A 11 -22.38 11.95 -23.36
CA LYS A 11 -22.46 10.48 -23.47
C LYS A 11 -21.08 9.82 -23.49
N ALA A 12 -20.11 10.43 -24.18
CA ALA A 12 -18.74 9.92 -24.21
C ALA A 12 -18.10 9.99 -22.81
N LYS A 13 -18.25 11.10 -22.08
CA LYS A 13 -17.72 11.23 -20.71
C LYS A 13 -18.35 10.23 -19.72
N ILE A 14 -19.65 9.96 -19.84
CA ILE A 14 -20.32 8.90 -19.05
C ILE A 14 -19.69 7.52 -19.34
N ALA A 15 -19.40 7.23 -20.62
CA ALA A 15 -18.77 5.97 -21.00
C ALA A 15 -17.33 5.87 -20.42
N THR A 16 -16.56 6.96 -20.44
CA THR A 16 -15.22 7.01 -19.84
C THR A 16 -15.26 6.67 -18.35
N VAL A 17 -16.11 7.31 -17.55
CA VAL A 17 -16.23 7.02 -16.11
C VAL A 17 -16.58 5.55 -15.86
N LYS A 18 -17.50 4.98 -16.64
CA LYS A 18 -17.91 3.57 -16.52
C LYS A 18 -16.83 2.57 -16.94
N SER A 19 -15.86 3.00 -17.75
CA SER A 19 -14.78 2.15 -18.25
C SER A 19 -13.61 1.99 -17.27
N ILE A 20 -13.53 2.86 -16.26
CA ILE A 20 -12.51 2.76 -15.20
C ILE A 20 -12.82 1.53 -14.35
N LYS A 21 -11.96 0.51 -14.41
CA LYS A 21 -12.11 -0.73 -13.66
C LYS A 21 -11.72 -0.50 -12.19
N PRO A 22 -12.51 -1.01 -11.23
CA PRO A 22 -12.16 -0.92 -9.82
C PRO A 22 -11.01 -1.88 -9.46
N VAL A 23 -9.92 -1.34 -8.94
CA VAL A 23 -8.78 -2.07 -8.35
C VAL A 23 -9.16 -2.62 -6.97
N ALA A 24 -10.04 -1.92 -6.24
CA ALA A 24 -10.47 -2.30 -4.88
C ALA A 24 -11.12 -3.69 -4.74
N LYS A 25 -11.66 -4.28 -5.82
CA LYS A 25 -12.20 -5.65 -5.80
C LYS A 25 -11.12 -6.73 -5.80
N ASP A 26 -9.92 -6.41 -6.28
CA ASP A 26 -8.79 -7.33 -6.38
C ASP A 26 -7.83 -7.22 -5.18
N LEU A 27 -8.01 -6.17 -4.36
CA LEU A 27 -7.33 -5.91 -3.07
C LEU A 27 -7.78 -6.84 -1.92
N ALA A 28 -8.39 -7.98 -2.24
CA ALA A 28 -8.89 -8.93 -1.26
C ALA A 28 -7.72 -9.51 -0.43
N ILE A 29 -7.47 -8.86 0.71
CA ILE A 29 -6.81 -9.36 1.91
C ILE A 29 -5.39 -9.85 1.60
N VAL A 30 -4.42 -8.95 1.75
CA VAL A 30 -3.04 -9.37 1.93
C VAL A 30 -3.03 -10.31 3.13
N ASP A 31 -2.68 -11.58 2.92
CA ASP A 31 -2.75 -12.59 3.98
C ASP A 31 -1.96 -12.11 5.20
N PRO A 32 -2.52 -12.26 6.41
CA PRO A 32 -1.84 -11.83 7.62
C PRO A 32 -0.48 -12.51 7.71
N LEU A 33 0.53 -11.71 8.08
CA LEU A 33 1.85 -12.24 8.36
C LEU A 33 1.78 -13.16 9.59
N PRO A 34 2.49 -14.29 9.57
CA PRO A 34 2.58 -15.16 10.73
C PRO A 34 3.35 -14.48 11.85
N THR A 35 2.97 -14.79 13.09
CA THR A 35 3.73 -14.42 14.30
C THR A 35 4.99 -15.27 14.46
N ASP A 36 5.91 -14.84 15.34
CA ASP A 36 7.12 -15.59 15.69
C ASP A 36 6.83 -17.04 16.12
N GLU A 37 5.79 -17.25 16.91
CA GLU A 37 5.40 -18.57 17.41
C GLU A 37 4.84 -19.46 16.29
N GLU A 38 4.00 -18.89 15.43
CA GLU A 38 3.45 -19.60 14.27
C GLU A 38 4.53 -19.96 13.27
N TRP A 39 5.46 -19.03 12.98
CA TRP A 39 6.58 -19.26 12.07
C TRP A 39 7.47 -20.40 12.56
N LEU A 40 7.81 -20.42 13.84
CA LEU A 40 8.61 -21.49 14.44
C LEU A 40 7.89 -22.84 14.48
N ALA A 41 6.56 -22.84 14.54
CA ALA A 41 5.74 -24.06 14.49
C ALA A 41 5.51 -24.59 13.07
N MET A 42 5.72 -23.77 12.03
CA MET A 42 5.57 -24.18 10.64
C MET A 42 6.67 -25.15 10.20
N SER A 43 6.29 -26.04 9.28
CA SER A 43 7.26 -26.88 8.58
C SER A 43 8.15 -26.04 7.65
N PRO A 44 9.36 -26.52 7.33
CA PRO A 44 10.23 -25.86 6.35
C PRO A 44 9.56 -25.62 4.99
N GLU A 45 8.70 -26.55 4.54
CA GLU A 45 7.95 -26.43 3.29
C GLU A 45 6.93 -25.27 3.34
N GLN A 46 6.26 -25.09 4.48
CA GLN A 46 5.35 -23.96 4.68
C GLN A 46 6.10 -22.64 4.73
N GLN A 47 7.24 -22.57 5.43
CA GLN A 47 8.08 -21.38 5.45
C GLN A 47 8.60 -21.03 4.05
N ALA A 48 9.01 -22.03 3.27
CA ALA A 48 9.46 -21.85 1.89
C ALA A 48 8.34 -21.36 0.98
N ALA A 49 7.11 -21.88 1.12
CA ALA A 49 5.96 -21.40 0.37
C ALA A 49 5.64 -19.92 0.67
N TYR A 50 5.75 -19.50 1.93
CA TYR A 50 5.63 -18.08 2.30
C TYR A 50 6.73 -17.23 1.66
N LYS A 51 8.00 -17.63 1.79
CA LYS A 51 9.13 -16.92 1.18
C LYS A 51 8.95 -16.77 -0.34
N GLN A 52 8.56 -17.85 -1.03
CA GLN A 52 8.32 -17.84 -2.47
C GLN A 52 7.19 -16.88 -2.86
N ARG A 53 6.08 -16.87 -2.11
CA ARG A 53 4.95 -15.98 -2.37
C ARG A 53 5.31 -14.50 -2.23
N TYR A 54 6.22 -14.19 -1.32
CA TYR A 54 6.73 -12.84 -1.08
C TYR A 54 8.01 -12.51 -1.88
N GLY A 55 8.47 -13.43 -2.75
CA GLY A 55 9.65 -13.22 -3.59
C GLY A 55 10.96 -13.09 -2.80
N ILE A 56 11.02 -13.66 -1.60
CA ILE A 56 12.21 -13.66 -0.75
C ILE A 56 13.10 -14.81 -1.22
N GLU A 57 14.27 -14.47 -1.76
CA GLU A 57 15.28 -15.46 -2.11
C GLU A 57 15.77 -16.16 -0.85
N ASP A 58 15.86 -17.49 -0.91
CA ASP A 58 16.42 -18.27 0.19
C ASP A 58 17.93 -18.07 0.18
N ASN A 59 18.38 -17.03 0.89
CA ASN A 59 19.79 -16.81 1.20
C ASN A 59 20.22 -17.80 2.29
N SER A 60 20.05 -19.09 2.01
CA SER A 60 20.43 -20.20 2.88
C SER A 60 21.95 -20.39 2.97
N ASP A 61 22.74 -19.49 2.37
CA ASP A 61 24.18 -19.29 2.65
C ASP A 61 24.40 -18.73 4.06
N ASP A 62 23.63 -19.19 5.05
CA ASP A 62 24.10 -19.23 6.42
C ASP A 62 25.13 -20.34 6.46
N ASP A 63 26.38 -19.99 6.13
CA ASP A 63 27.57 -20.79 6.35
C ASP A 63 27.35 -21.73 7.55
N GLU A 64 27.09 -23.00 7.25
CA GLU A 64 27.13 -24.09 8.24
C GLU A 64 28.59 -24.38 8.59
N SER A 65 29.47 -23.37 8.55
CA SER A 65 30.78 -23.49 9.15
C SER A 65 30.53 -23.71 10.64
N GLU A 66 30.60 -24.99 11.02
CA GLU A 66 30.64 -25.44 12.39
C GLU A 66 31.65 -24.54 13.09
N VAL A 67 31.12 -23.69 13.97
CA VAL A 67 31.89 -22.76 14.77
C VAL A 67 32.80 -23.70 15.58
N GLU A 68 34.07 -23.91 15.18
CA GLU A 68 34.95 -25.02 15.60
C GLU A 68 35.01 -25.25 17.14
N TRP A 69 34.80 -24.19 17.90
CA TRP A 69 34.66 -24.16 19.36
C TRP A 69 33.42 -24.88 19.91
N ALA A 70 32.38 -25.12 19.11
CA ALA A 70 31.13 -25.73 19.52
C ALA A 70 31.34 -27.18 20.00
N ASP A 71 32.25 -27.92 19.38
CA ASP A 71 32.58 -29.30 19.79
C ASP A 71 33.22 -29.37 21.17
N HIS A 72 33.90 -28.29 21.58
CA HIS A 72 34.56 -28.17 22.88
C HIS A 72 33.69 -27.49 23.95
N ALA A 73 32.51 -26.99 23.59
CA ALA A 73 31.61 -26.33 24.53
C ALA A 73 30.78 -27.33 25.35
N PRO A 74 30.43 -27.01 26.62
CA PRO A 74 29.48 -27.80 27.39
C PRO A 74 28.14 -27.97 26.66
N GLN A 75 27.50 -29.14 26.83
CA GLN A 75 26.25 -29.47 26.14
C GLN A 75 25.15 -28.42 26.32
N TRP A 76 24.99 -27.89 27.55
CA TRP A 76 23.98 -26.87 27.83
C TRP A 76 24.18 -25.59 27.00
N PHE A 77 25.44 -25.21 26.72
CA PHE A 77 25.77 -24.02 25.94
C PHE A 77 25.52 -24.27 24.46
N ARG A 78 25.84 -25.46 23.94
CA ARG A 78 25.49 -25.85 22.57
C ARG A 78 23.99 -25.82 22.34
N ASP A 79 23.22 -26.38 23.26
CA ASP A 79 21.76 -26.43 23.16
C ASP A 79 21.13 -25.03 23.21
N ASP A 80 21.66 -24.14 24.06
CA ASP A 80 21.22 -22.75 24.17
C ASP A 80 21.61 -21.92 22.93
N TYR A 81 22.84 -22.08 22.46
CA TYR A 81 23.32 -21.45 21.22
C TYR A 81 22.49 -21.87 20.01
N ALA A 82 22.21 -23.16 19.85
CA ALA A 82 21.35 -23.67 18.78
C ALA A 82 19.91 -23.15 18.88
N ARG A 83 19.39 -22.94 20.09
CA ARG A 83 18.08 -22.31 20.32
C ARG A 83 18.09 -20.83 19.92
N CYS A 84 19.09 -20.08 20.38
CA CYS A 84 19.26 -18.66 20.03
C CYS A 84 19.43 -18.47 18.52
N ARG A 85 20.25 -19.28 17.87
CA ARG A 85 20.45 -19.25 16.41
C ARG A 85 19.15 -19.47 15.64
N ARG A 86 18.34 -20.47 16.04
CA ARG A 86 17.03 -20.73 15.42
C ARG A 86 16.08 -19.53 15.56
N ARG A 87 16.01 -18.92 16.74
CA ARG A 87 15.20 -17.72 16.97
C ARG A 87 15.67 -16.52 16.16
N TYR A 88 16.98 -16.30 16.09
CA TYR A 88 17.56 -15.23 15.28
C TYR A 88 17.23 -15.40 13.79
N LYS A 89 17.37 -16.62 13.26
CA LYS A 89 17.00 -16.94 11.87
C LYS A 89 15.52 -16.69 11.62
N ALA A 90 14.64 -17.14 12.52
CA ALA A 90 13.20 -16.90 12.42
C ALA A 90 12.86 -15.39 12.41
N ALA A 91 13.47 -14.61 13.32
CA ALA A 91 13.28 -13.16 13.37
C ALA A 91 13.76 -12.47 12.08
N ARG A 92 14.91 -12.89 11.53
CA ARG A 92 15.41 -12.37 10.24
C ARG A 92 14.45 -12.66 9.09
N ASP A 93 13.94 -13.88 9.01
CA ASP A 93 12.99 -14.30 7.96
C ASP A 93 11.66 -13.50 8.07
N LEU A 94 11.16 -13.29 9.28
CA LEU A 94 9.94 -12.50 9.52
C LEU A 94 10.13 -11.01 9.22
N LEU A 95 11.30 -10.44 9.49
CA LEU A 95 11.63 -9.08 9.09
C LEU A 95 11.63 -8.93 7.56
N ALA A 96 12.20 -9.90 6.84
CA ALA A 96 12.18 -9.91 5.38
C ALA A 96 10.76 -10.02 4.82
N LEU A 97 9.92 -10.90 5.41
CA LEU A 97 8.51 -11.00 5.08
C LEU A 97 7.73 -9.72 5.33
N THR A 98 7.99 -9.06 6.45
CA THR A 98 7.34 -7.79 6.80
C THR A 98 7.69 -6.72 5.79
N ALA A 99 8.96 -6.60 5.41
CA ALA A 99 9.41 -5.64 4.39
C ALA A 99 8.78 -5.94 3.02
N ALA A 100 8.75 -7.20 2.58
CA ALA A 100 8.15 -7.60 1.32
C ALA A 100 6.63 -7.35 1.29
N HIS A 101 5.94 -7.63 2.40
CA HIS A 101 4.53 -7.36 2.59
C HIS A 101 4.23 -5.86 2.52
N GLN A 102 4.97 -5.03 3.27
CA GLN A 102 4.82 -3.57 3.22
C GLN A 102 5.06 -3.02 1.82
N ALA A 103 6.11 -3.49 1.12
CA ALA A 103 6.39 -3.05 -0.24
C ALA A 103 5.25 -3.40 -1.22
N ARG A 104 4.63 -4.58 -1.06
CA ARG A 104 3.46 -4.98 -1.84
C ARG A 104 2.25 -4.11 -1.52
N THR A 105 1.92 -3.94 -0.24
CA THR A 105 0.80 -3.10 0.21
C THR A 105 0.94 -1.66 -0.29
N MET A 106 2.15 -1.11 -0.28
CA MET A 106 2.42 0.24 -0.82
C MET A 106 2.17 0.34 -2.33
N ARG A 107 2.54 -0.68 -3.12
CA ARG A 107 2.23 -0.71 -4.55
C ARG A 107 0.72 -0.77 -4.80
N GLU A 108 0.03 -1.65 -4.08
CA GLU A 108 -1.43 -1.80 -4.21
C GLU A 108 -2.16 -0.49 -3.81
N TYR A 109 -1.69 0.18 -2.75
CA TYR A 109 -2.19 1.50 -2.36
C TYR A 109 -1.94 2.56 -3.45
N GLN A 110 -0.74 2.62 -4.02
CA GLN A 110 -0.43 3.54 -5.12
C GLN A 110 -1.30 3.31 -6.35
N GLU A 111 -1.61 2.05 -6.68
CA GLU A 111 -2.54 1.72 -7.76
C GLU A 111 -3.96 2.19 -7.47
N LEU A 112 -4.43 2.03 -6.23
CA LEU A 112 -5.73 2.54 -5.79
C LEU A 112 -5.78 4.07 -5.87
N VAL A 113 -4.74 4.77 -5.43
CA VAL A 113 -4.66 6.24 -5.53
C VAL A 113 -4.76 6.68 -6.99
N LYS A 114 -4.00 6.05 -7.90
CA LYS A 114 -4.08 6.35 -9.34
C LYS A 114 -5.47 6.11 -9.91
N GLU A 115 -6.17 5.05 -9.49
CA GLU A 115 -7.55 4.82 -9.90
C GLU A 115 -8.46 5.96 -9.42
N CYS A 116 -8.35 6.35 -8.14
CA CYS A 116 -9.12 7.45 -7.56
C CYS A 116 -8.86 8.77 -8.28
N GLU A 117 -7.60 9.09 -8.60
CA GLU A 117 -7.22 10.27 -9.38
C GLU A 117 -7.86 10.26 -10.77
N LEU A 118 -7.72 9.15 -11.52
CA LEU A 118 -8.33 9.00 -12.84
C LEU A 118 -9.84 9.16 -12.80
N ARG A 119 -10.49 8.55 -11.79
CA ARG A 119 -11.93 8.61 -11.62
C ARG A 119 -12.41 9.99 -11.22
N SER A 120 -11.69 10.68 -10.32
CA SER A 120 -12.00 12.05 -9.92
C SER A 120 -11.88 13.02 -11.10
N ALA A 121 -10.83 12.88 -11.91
CA ALA A 121 -10.64 13.68 -13.12
C ALA A 121 -11.76 13.42 -14.15
N ALA A 122 -12.13 12.15 -14.36
CA ALA A 122 -13.23 11.78 -15.25
C ALA A 122 -14.59 12.31 -14.77
N LEU A 123 -14.82 12.34 -13.45
CA LEU A 123 -16.02 12.93 -12.84
C LEU A 123 -16.05 14.46 -12.98
N ARG A 124 -14.91 15.14 -12.81
CA ARG A 124 -14.78 16.59 -13.07
C ARG A 124 -15.12 16.92 -14.53
N ASP A 125 -14.60 16.13 -15.46
CA ASP A 125 -14.90 16.24 -16.89
C ASP A 125 -16.39 16.01 -17.20
N LEU A 126 -16.98 14.98 -16.59
CA LEU A 126 -18.40 14.67 -16.71
C LEU A 126 -19.27 15.82 -16.20
N ARG A 127 -18.92 16.38 -15.03
CA ARG A 127 -19.60 17.55 -14.44
C ARG A 127 -19.53 18.74 -15.39
N ARG A 128 -18.35 19.08 -15.92
CA ARG A 128 -18.16 20.17 -16.90
C ARG A 128 -18.99 19.96 -18.17
N ALA A 129 -19.07 18.72 -18.69
CA ALA A 129 -19.90 18.39 -19.84
C ALA A 129 -21.41 18.52 -19.52
N GLY A 130 -21.83 18.11 -18.32
CA GLY A 130 -23.20 18.28 -17.82
C GLY A 130 -23.62 19.75 -17.79
N HIS A 131 -22.81 20.62 -17.18
CA HIS A 131 -23.06 22.07 -17.15
C HIS A 131 -23.14 22.69 -18.55
N ARG A 132 -22.28 22.27 -19.49
CA ARG A 132 -22.38 22.74 -20.89
C ARG A 132 -23.74 22.40 -21.51
N VAL A 133 -24.25 21.20 -21.28
CA VAL A 133 -25.58 20.81 -21.76
C VAL A 133 -26.68 21.59 -21.03
N GLY A 134 -26.60 21.75 -19.71
CA GLY A 134 -27.55 22.52 -18.91
C GLY A 134 -27.71 23.96 -19.40
N ARG A 135 -26.59 24.67 -19.61
CA ARG A 135 -26.59 26.03 -20.17
C ARG A 135 -27.24 26.11 -21.54
N LEU A 136 -26.99 25.14 -22.43
CA LEU A 136 -27.62 25.12 -23.75
C LEU A 136 -29.13 24.82 -23.72
N LEU A 137 -29.62 24.24 -22.62
CA LEU A 137 -31.04 24.00 -22.37
C LEU A 137 -31.73 25.17 -21.65
N GLY A 138 -30.99 26.23 -21.29
CA GLY A 138 -31.52 27.35 -20.53
C GLY A 138 -31.82 27.00 -19.07
N ILE A 139 -31.16 25.98 -18.53
CA ILE A 139 -31.18 25.68 -17.10
C ILE A 139 -30.16 26.63 -16.46
N GLU A 140 -30.64 27.56 -15.63
CA GLU A 140 -29.79 28.43 -14.82
C GLU A 140 -29.15 27.60 -13.70
N ASP A 141 -27.82 27.70 -13.57
CA ASP A 141 -27.07 27.07 -12.49
C ASP A 141 -27.17 27.99 -11.26
N ASP A 142 -27.65 27.48 -10.12
CA ASP A 142 -27.41 28.09 -8.81
C ASP A 142 -25.90 27.94 -8.51
N ASP A 143 -25.11 28.88 -9.04
CA ASP A 143 -23.65 28.85 -9.16
C ASP A 143 -22.85 28.97 -7.84
N ASP A 144 -23.48 28.80 -6.68
CA ASP A 144 -22.83 28.92 -5.36
C ASP A 144 -22.04 27.65 -4.94
N LEU A 145 -22.06 26.58 -5.75
CA LEU A 145 -21.42 25.28 -5.45
C LEU A 145 -20.13 25.01 -6.25
N LEU A 146 -19.54 26.04 -6.87
CA LEU A 146 -18.36 25.93 -7.74
C LEU A 146 -17.01 26.32 -7.10
N GLN A 147 -16.99 26.64 -5.82
CA GLN A 147 -15.75 26.84 -5.06
C GLN A 147 -15.48 25.61 -4.19
N TYR A 148 -15.04 24.51 -4.80
CA TYR A 148 -14.07 23.67 -4.10
C TYR A 148 -12.72 24.18 -4.59
N ASP A 149 -12.21 25.14 -3.84
CA ASP A 149 -10.90 25.74 -4.07
C ASP A 149 -9.87 24.60 -4.11
N GLU A 150 -9.31 24.37 -5.29
CA GLU A 150 -8.17 23.47 -5.53
C GLU A 150 -6.85 24.11 -5.04
N ASP A 151 -6.92 25.20 -4.27
CA ASP A 151 -5.79 26.02 -3.77
C ASP A 151 -5.84 26.19 -2.23
N GLN A 152 -6.08 25.13 -1.46
CA GLN A 152 -5.50 25.06 -0.11
C GLN A 152 -4.25 24.21 -0.20
N ASP A 153 -3.19 24.81 -0.76
CA ASP A 153 -1.86 24.55 -0.26
C ASP A 153 -1.95 24.92 1.24
N GLU A 154 -2.14 23.91 2.09
CA GLU A 154 -1.95 24.07 3.53
C GLU A 154 -0.55 24.68 3.67
N GLU A 155 -0.50 25.93 4.12
CA GLU A 155 0.73 26.54 4.58
C GLU A 155 1.39 25.53 5.51
N ASP A 156 2.59 25.06 5.13
CA ASP A 156 3.48 24.34 6.02
C ASP A 156 3.68 25.26 7.24
N GLU A 157 2.85 25.08 8.26
CA GLU A 157 3.08 25.66 9.58
C GLU A 157 4.35 25.00 10.08
N ASP A 158 5.47 25.67 9.85
CA ASP A 158 6.76 25.42 10.48
C ASP A 158 6.52 25.36 11.99
N TYR A 159 6.31 24.15 12.51
CA TYR A 159 6.30 23.90 13.94
C TYR A 159 7.72 24.14 14.44
N ASP A 160 7.96 25.34 14.98
CA ASP A 160 9.16 25.65 15.74
C ASP A 160 9.20 24.75 17.00
N GLU A 161 9.80 23.57 16.86
CA GLU A 161 10.04 22.61 17.94
C GLU A 161 11.20 23.07 18.85
N ASP A 162 11.17 24.33 19.30
CA ASP A 162 12.12 24.86 20.29
C ASP A 162 11.37 25.65 21.36
N SER A 163 10.53 24.95 22.12
CA SER A 163 10.05 25.39 23.44
C SER A 163 9.83 24.20 24.36
N PHE A 164 10.85 23.36 24.51
CA PHE A 164 11.02 22.54 25.72
C PHE A 164 11.90 23.30 26.71
N GLU A 165 11.42 24.45 27.19
CA GLU A 165 11.88 24.99 28.46
C GLU A 165 11.11 24.29 29.58
N GLY A 166 11.86 23.67 30.48
CA GLY A 166 11.35 22.69 31.43
C GLY A 166 10.42 23.23 32.50
N ASN A 167 9.78 22.29 33.20
CA ASN A 167 9.61 22.37 34.64
C ASN A 167 9.13 21.03 35.22
N SER A 168 9.97 20.49 36.12
CA SER A 168 9.69 19.68 37.34
C SER A 168 10.57 18.44 37.45
#